data_AF-A0AAW1YZX8-F1
#
_entry.id   AF-A0AAW1YZX8-F1
#
_cell.length_a   1.000
_cell.length_b   1.000
_cell.length_c   1.000
_cell.angle_alpha   90.00
_cell.angle_beta   90.00
_cell.angle_gamma   90.00
#
_symmetry.space_group_name_H-M   'P 1'
#
loop_
_entity.id
_entity.type
_entity.pdbx_description
1 polymer ?
#
loop_
_entity_poly.entity_id
_entity_poly.type
_entity_poly.pdbx_seq_one_letter_code
_entity_poly.pdbx_strand_id
1 'polypeptide(L)'
;FSKALRGFLETQKIPDLKVWTSQLRRTIQTAEELGVPYEQWKILNEIDAGICEEMTYEKIKETYPDEYSLRDQDKYHYRYPGGESYQDLVQRLEPVIMELERQGNVLVICHQAVMRCLLAYFLDKSADDLPYLKCPLHAVLKLTPVAY
;
A
#
# COMPACT_ATOMS: atom_id res chain seq x y z
N PHE A 1 -0.57 -17.22 -5.20
CA PHE A 1 0.63 -16.38 -5.00
C PHE A 1 1.21 -16.48 -3.60
N SER A 2 0.41 -16.45 -2.53
CA SER A 2 0.88 -16.57 -1.14
C SER A 2 1.86 -17.72 -0.87
N LYS A 3 1.60 -18.93 -1.43
CA LYS A 3 2.54 -20.07 -1.40
C LYS A 3 3.91 -19.77 -2.05
N ALA A 4 3.89 -19.06 -3.18
CA ALA A 4 5.12 -18.65 -3.86
C ALA A 4 5.88 -17.59 -3.05
N LEU A 5 5.17 -16.66 -2.39
CA LEU A 5 5.76 -15.70 -1.46
C LEU A 5 6.45 -16.41 -0.29
N ARG A 6 5.80 -17.42 0.31
CA ARG A 6 6.41 -18.24 1.36
C ARG A 6 7.71 -18.89 0.86
N GLY A 7 7.66 -19.59 -0.28
CA GLY A 7 8.85 -20.22 -0.86
C GLY A 7 9.96 -19.20 -1.14
N PHE A 8 9.61 -18.01 -1.65
CA PHE A 8 10.55 -16.91 -1.84
C PHE A 8 11.21 -16.50 -0.51
N LEU A 9 10.46 -16.27 0.56
CA LEU A 9 11.02 -15.88 1.86
C LEU A 9 11.93 -16.97 2.44
N GLU A 10 11.56 -18.24 2.31
CA GLU A 10 12.39 -19.39 2.70
C GLU A 10 13.74 -19.39 1.96
N THR A 11 13.76 -19.00 0.67
CA THR A 11 15.03 -18.86 -0.08
C THR A 11 15.87 -17.66 0.35
N GLN A 12 15.24 -16.56 0.77
CA GLN A 12 15.96 -15.33 1.15
C GLN A 12 16.63 -15.46 2.53
N LYS A 13 16.11 -16.34 3.42
CA LYS A 13 16.65 -16.60 4.77
C LYS A 13 16.91 -15.32 5.56
N ILE A 14 15.93 -14.41 5.54
CA ILE A 14 16.05 -13.09 6.17
C ILE A 14 15.95 -13.26 7.70
N PRO A 15 17.00 -12.93 8.48
CA PRO A 15 16.95 -13.05 9.93
C PRO A 15 16.00 -12.01 10.53
N ASP A 16 15.32 -12.38 11.61
CA ASP A 16 14.43 -11.51 12.39
C ASP A 16 13.40 -10.74 11.55
N LEU A 17 12.90 -11.37 10.48
CA LEU A 17 11.91 -10.78 9.57
C LEU A 17 10.59 -10.52 10.30
N LYS A 18 10.21 -9.25 10.41
CA LYS A 18 8.88 -8.83 10.86
C LYS A 18 7.92 -8.79 9.67
N VAL A 19 6.67 -9.20 9.89
CA VAL A 19 5.62 -9.16 8.87
C VAL A 19 4.50 -8.24 9.34
N TRP A 20 4.17 -7.23 8.55
CA TRP A 20 3.07 -6.32 8.81
C TRP A 20 1.99 -6.44 7.75
N THR A 21 0.73 -6.37 8.19
CA THR A 21 -0.44 -6.45 7.32
C THR A 21 -1.41 -5.32 7.62
N SER A 22 -2.31 -5.05 6.69
CA SER A 22 -3.53 -4.32 7.03
C SER A 22 -4.55 -5.23 7.74
N GLN A 23 -5.62 -4.64 8.28
CA GLN A 23 -6.75 -5.36 8.87
C GLN A 23 -7.73 -5.94 7.83
N LEU A 24 -7.47 -5.79 6.54
CA LEU A 24 -8.34 -6.29 5.48
C LEU A 24 -8.01 -7.74 5.17
N ARG A 25 -9.06 -8.56 4.96
CA ARG A 25 -8.96 -10.01 4.80
C ARG A 25 -7.87 -10.46 3.81
N ARG A 26 -7.71 -9.77 2.69
CA ARG A 26 -6.75 -10.12 1.62
C ARG A 26 -5.28 -10.07 2.07
N THR A 27 -4.89 -9.14 2.92
CA THR A 27 -3.51 -9.04 3.45
C THR A 27 -3.29 -10.07 4.54
N ILE A 28 -4.29 -10.27 5.40
CA ILE A 28 -4.27 -11.27 6.48
C ILE A 28 -4.12 -12.68 5.91
N GLN A 29 -4.97 -13.08 4.96
CA GLN A 29 -4.89 -14.41 4.33
C GLN A 29 -3.55 -14.66 3.62
N THR A 30 -2.92 -13.61 3.10
CA THR A 30 -1.60 -13.73 2.48
C THR A 30 -0.51 -14.00 3.53
N ALA A 31 -0.57 -13.31 4.68
CA ALA A 31 0.37 -13.51 5.78
C ALA A 31 0.19 -14.85 6.50
N GLU A 32 -1.06 -15.32 6.66
CA GLU A 32 -1.37 -16.61 7.28
C GLU A 32 -0.66 -17.77 6.57
N GLU A 33 -0.59 -17.74 5.23
CA GLU A 33 0.10 -18.78 4.45
C GLU A 33 1.62 -18.83 4.73
N LEU A 34 2.22 -17.72 5.19
CA LEU A 34 3.65 -17.65 5.47
C LEU A 34 4.04 -18.48 6.70
N GLY A 35 3.10 -18.77 7.61
CA GLY A 35 3.35 -19.56 8.82
C GLY A 35 4.27 -18.88 9.83
N VAL A 36 4.38 -17.55 9.80
CA VAL A 36 5.19 -16.75 10.73
C VAL A 36 4.30 -15.73 11.47
N PRO A 37 4.72 -15.24 12.65
CA PRO A 37 4.01 -14.17 13.34
C PRO A 37 3.91 -12.91 12.46
N TYR A 38 2.77 -12.23 12.53
CA TYR A 38 2.55 -10.96 11.84
C TYR A 38 1.74 -10.00 12.71
N GLU A 39 1.90 -8.70 12.45
CA GLU A 39 1.19 -7.63 13.13
C GLU A 39 0.20 -6.95 12.19
N GLN A 40 -1.00 -6.66 12.68
CA GLN A 40 -2.04 -6.00 11.90
C GLN A 40 -2.11 -4.51 12.25
N TRP A 41 -1.99 -3.67 11.23
CA TRP A 41 -1.97 -2.22 11.35
C TRP A 41 -3.17 -1.64 10.61
N LYS A 42 -4.11 -1.04 11.34
CA LYS A 42 -5.29 -0.40 10.73
C LYS A 42 -4.88 0.69 9.73
N ILE A 43 -3.82 1.42 10.03
CA ILE A 43 -3.27 2.48 9.18
C ILE A 43 -2.61 1.97 7.89
N LEU A 44 -2.48 0.65 7.70
CA LEU A 44 -2.12 0.03 6.42
C LEU A 44 -3.33 -0.32 5.56
N ASN A 45 -4.57 -0.05 6.00
CA ASN A 45 -5.75 -0.31 5.17
C ASN A 45 -5.69 0.53 3.89
N GLU A 46 -6.28 0.00 2.82
CA GLU A 46 -6.32 0.68 1.53
C GLU A 46 -6.99 2.05 1.64
N ILE A 47 -6.71 2.93 0.68
CA ILE A 47 -7.40 4.21 0.55
C ILE A 47 -8.91 4.00 0.57
N ASP A 48 -9.60 4.77 1.43
CA ASP A 48 -11.06 4.75 1.53
C ASP A 48 -11.67 5.47 0.31
N ALA A 49 -12.41 4.75 -0.52
CA ALA A 49 -13.08 5.31 -1.69
C ALA A 49 -14.46 5.92 -1.37
N GLY A 50 -14.89 5.95 -0.12
CA GLY A 50 -16.14 6.56 0.34
C GLY A 50 -17.35 6.00 -0.42
N ILE A 51 -18.12 6.89 -1.06
CA ILE A 51 -19.29 6.51 -1.87
C ILE A 51 -18.94 5.59 -3.07
N CYS A 52 -17.66 5.54 -3.45
CA CYS A 52 -17.15 4.72 -4.56
C CYS A 52 -16.58 3.37 -4.10
N GLU A 53 -16.70 3.02 -2.82
CA GLU A 53 -16.29 1.70 -2.32
C GLU A 53 -17.00 0.56 -3.09
N GLU A 54 -16.28 -0.54 -3.27
CA GLU A 54 -16.74 -1.73 -4.02
C GLU A 54 -17.12 -1.50 -5.50
N MET A 55 -16.91 -0.30 -6.05
CA MET A 55 -17.18 0.00 -7.46
C MET A 55 -15.96 -0.26 -8.34
N THR A 56 -16.19 -0.73 -9.57
CA THR A 56 -15.13 -0.74 -10.60
C THR A 56 -14.91 0.67 -11.15
N TYR A 57 -13.75 0.91 -11.76
CA TYR A 57 -13.45 2.19 -12.39
C TYR A 57 -14.45 2.55 -13.49
N GLU A 58 -14.89 1.57 -14.28
CA GLU A 58 -15.92 1.77 -15.30
C GLU A 58 -17.24 2.20 -14.65
N LYS A 59 -17.61 1.57 -13.53
CA LYS A 59 -18.84 1.91 -12.82
C LYS A 59 -18.79 3.31 -12.21
N ILE A 60 -17.65 3.72 -11.66
CA ILE A 60 -17.44 5.09 -11.15
C ILE A 60 -17.59 6.08 -12.30
N LYS A 61 -16.98 5.82 -13.46
CA LYS A 61 -17.08 6.70 -14.64
C LYS A 61 -18.52 6.86 -15.13
N GLU A 62 -19.32 5.80 -15.08
CA GLU A 62 -20.74 5.84 -15.46
C GLU A 62 -21.63 6.52 -14.42
N THR A 63 -21.38 6.27 -13.12
CA THR A 63 -22.26 6.68 -12.02
C THR A 63 -21.93 8.08 -11.51
N TYR A 64 -20.64 8.42 -11.47
CA TYR A 64 -20.10 9.69 -10.99
C TYR A 64 -19.06 10.25 -11.99
N PRO A 65 -19.48 10.65 -13.20
CA PRO A 65 -18.57 11.12 -14.25
C PRO A 65 -17.78 12.37 -13.85
N ASP A 66 -18.39 13.26 -13.06
CA ASP A 66 -17.73 14.48 -12.56
C ASP A 66 -16.62 14.12 -11.56
N GLU A 67 -16.90 13.25 -10.60
CA GLU A 67 -15.91 12.73 -9.64
C GLU A 67 -14.75 12.01 -10.34
N TYR A 68 -15.05 11.22 -11.37
CA TYR A 68 -14.03 10.57 -12.19
C TYR A 68 -13.11 11.59 -12.87
N SER A 69 -13.68 12.66 -13.43
CA SER A 69 -12.93 13.74 -14.10
C SER A 69 -12.10 14.56 -13.11
N LEU A 70 -12.67 14.93 -11.96
CA LEU A 70 -11.97 15.66 -10.90
C LEU A 70 -10.77 14.87 -10.38
N ARG A 71 -10.94 13.56 -10.19
CA ARG A 71 -9.85 12.67 -9.77
C ARG A 71 -8.75 12.54 -10.82
N ASP A 72 -9.06 12.60 -12.10
CA ASP A 72 -8.05 12.51 -13.16
C ASP A 72 -7.23 13.81 -13.28
N GLN A 73 -7.86 14.96 -13.01
CA GLN A 73 -7.21 16.27 -13.05
C GLN A 73 -6.22 16.49 -11.91
N ASP A 74 -6.56 16.07 -10.68
CA ASP A 74 -5.68 16.20 -9.52
C ASP A 74 -5.81 14.98 -8.60
N LYS A 75 -5.20 13.87 -9.03
CA LYS A 75 -5.33 12.59 -8.34
C LYS A 75 -4.73 12.57 -6.95
N TYR A 76 -3.74 13.42 -6.68
CA TYR A 76 -3.08 13.45 -5.37
C TYR A 76 -3.97 14.14 -4.32
N HIS A 77 -4.53 15.30 -4.66
CA HIS A 77 -5.36 16.08 -3.73
C HIS A 77 -6.85 15.71 -3.77
N TYR A 78 -7.32 15.06 -4.84
CA TYR A 78 -8.71 14.61 -4.92
C TYR A 78 -9.05 13.68 -3.75
N ARG A 79 -10.05 14.07 -2.97
CA ARG A 79 -10.62 13.30 -1.87
C ARG A 79 -11.95 12.73 -2.32
N TYR A 80 -12.11 11.41 -2.24
CA TYR A 80 -13.40 10.79 -2.49
C TYR A 80 -14.48 11.34 -1.55
N PRO A 81 -15.72 11.58 -2.01
CA PRO A 81 -16.80 11.96 -1.11
C PRO A 81 -17.01 10.89 -0.03
N GLY A 82 -16.82 11.28 1.24
CA GLY A 82 -16.89 10.36 2.38
C GLY A 82 -15.68 9.43 2.54
N GLY A 83 -14.59 9.64 1.79
CA GLY A 83 -13.37 8.83 1.83
C GLY A 83 -12.10 9.67 1.96
N GLU A 84 -11.02 9.18 1.38
CA GLU A 84 -9.65 9.71 1.51
C GLU A 84 -9.09 10.23 0.17
N SER A 85 -8.09 11.10 0.26
CA SER A 85 -7.16 11.45 -0.82
C SER A 85 -5.81 10.74 -0.64
N TYR A 86 -4.91 10.82 -1.62
CA TYR A 86 -3.54 10.37 -1.42
C TYR A 86 -2.81 11.23 -0.37
N GLN A 87 -3.14 12.52 -0.27
CA GLN A 87 -2.62 13.40 0.78
C GLN A 87 -3.00 12.92 2.19
N ASP A 88 -4.26 12.53 2.40
CA ASP A 88 -4.72 11.95 3.67
C ASP A 88 -3.98 10.65 3.99
N LEU A 89 -3.80 9.82 2.95
CA LEU A 89 -3.09 8.55 3.07
C LEU A 89 -1.62 8.73 3.47
N VAL A 90 -0.93 9.73 2.91
CA VAL A 90 0.45 10.06 3.29
C VAL A 90 0.53 10.44 4.77
N GLN A 91 -0.39 11.30 5.25
CA GLN A 91 -0.44 11.68 6.66
C GLN A 91 -0.72 10.47 7.57
N ARG A 92 -1.67 9.61 7.17
CA ARG A 92 -2.01 8.39 7.91
C ARG A 92 -0.85 7.39 8.00
N LEU A 93 0.04 7.36 6.99
CA LEU A 93 1.16 6.43 6.92
C LEU A 93 2.44 6.94 7.59
N GLU A 94 2.48 8.18 8.06
CA GLU A 94 3.65 8.74 8.76
C GLU A 94 4.15 7.85 9.92
N PRO A 95 3.29 7.31 10.82
CA PRO A 95 3.75 6.41 11.88
C PRO A 95 4.34 5.09 11.35
N VAL A 96 3.85 4.59 10.21
CA VAL A 96 4.40 3.38 9.58
C VAL A 96 5.80 3.66 9.07
N ILE A 97 5.99 4.79 8.38
CA ILE A 97 7.29 5.21 7.84
C ILE A 97 8.31 5.37 8.97
N MET A 98 7.94 6.04 10.06
CA MET A 98 8.80 6.19 11.23
C MET A 98 9.24 4.85 11.81
N GLU A 99 8.35 3.86 11.86
CA GLU A 99 8.73 2.52 12.32
C GLU A 99 9.59 1.77 11.29
N LEU A 100 9.31 1.89 9.99
CA LEU A 100 10.18 1.28 8.97
C LEU A 100 11.62 1.80 9.03
N GLU A 101 11.82 3.08 9.32
CA GLU A 101 13.15 3.68 9.52
C GLU A 101 13.87 3.18 10.79
N ARG A 102 13.12 2.73 11.81
CA ARG A 102 13.67 2.24 13.09
C ARG A 102 13.96 0.75 13.09
N GLN A 103 13.27 -0.01 12.25
CA GLN A 103 13.34 -1.47 12.24
C GLN A 103 14.43 -1.98 11.28
N GLY A 104 14.81 -3.24 11.43
CA GLY A 104 15.67 -3.95 10.49
C GLY A 104 14.87 -4.52 9.33
N ASN A 105 14.77 -5.85 9.28
CA ASN A 105 14.10 -6.55 8.19
C ASN A 105 12.57 -6.56 8.38
N VAL A 106 11.85 -5.88 7.50
CA VAL A 106 10.37 -5.83 7.52
C VAL A 106 9.79 -6.20 6.15
N LEU A 107 8.78 -7.07 6.16
CA LEU A 107 7.88 -7.31 5.03
C LEU A 107 6.53 -6.65 5.31
N VAL A 108 6.16 -5.69 4.47
CA VAL A 108 4.83 -5.05 4.51
C VAL A 108 3.94 -5.65 3.42
N ILE A 109 2.85 -6.29 3.81
CA ILE A 109 1.81 -6.81 2.90
C ILE A 109 0.62 -5.84 2.96
N CYS A 110 0.51 -4.99 1.93
CA CYS A 110 -0.48 -3.92 1.90
C CYS A 110 -1.24 -3.88 0.55
N HIS A 111 -1.61 -2.67 0.12
CA HIS A 111 -2.50 -2.43 -1.02
C HIS A 111 -1.90 -1.43 -1.99
N GLN A 112 -2.57 -1.17 -3.11
CA GLN A 112 -1.96 -0.43 -4.20
C GLN A 112 -1.70 1.02 -3.83
N ALA A 113 -2.66 1.76 -3.26
CA ALA A 113 -2.43 3.17 -2.92
C ALA A 113 -1.44 3.30 -1.75
N VAL A 114 -1.55 2.43 -0.75
CA VAL A 114 -0.62 2.36 0.40
C VAL A 114 0.81 2.10 -0.08
N MET A 115 1.01 1.09 -0.92
CA MET A 115 2.34 0.73 -1.45
C MET A 115 2.96 1.87 -2.25
N ARG A 116 2.15 2.62 -3.02
CA ARG A 116 2.62 3.80 -3.73
C ARG A 116 3.14 4.88 -2.79
N CYS A 117 2.43 5.17 -1.71
CA CYS A 117 2.88 6.14 -0.71
C CYS A 117 4.20 5.71 -0.05
N LEU A 118 4.32 4.44 0.34
CA LEU A 118 5.55 3.92 0.93
C LEU A 118 6.72 3.99 -0.05
N LEU A 119 6.52 3.58 -1.31
CA LEU A 119 7.56 3.66 -2.34
C LEU A 119 7.95 5.10 -2.65
N ALA A 120 6.99 6.01 -2.71
CA ALA A 120 7.27 7.41 -2.98
C ALA A 120 8.18 8.02 -1.92
N TYR A 121 7.97 7.67 -0.65
CA TYR A 121 8.87 8.05 0.43
C TYR A 121 10.30 7.51 0.22
N PHE A 122 10.45 6.18 0.07
CA PHE A 122 11.80 5.58 -0.03
C PHE A 122 12.54 5.85 -1.33
N LEU A 123 11.83 6.22 -2.41
CA LEU A 123 12.41 6.50 -3.72
C LEU A 123 12.42 8.00 -4.06
N ASP A 124 12.15 8.85 -3.06
CA ASP A 124 12.11 10.31 -3.16
C ASP A 124 11.27 10.79 -4.37
N LYS A 125 10.00 10.37 -4.41
CA LYS A 125 9.07 10.70 -5.50
C LYS A 125 8.15 11.84 -5.10
N SER A 126 7.88 12.69 -6.09
CA SER A 126 7.00 13.85 -5.95
C SER A 126 5.54 13.43 -5.70
N ALA A 127 4.75 14.37 -5.18
CA ALA A 127 3.30 14.20 -5.04
C ALA A 127 2.60 13.94 -6.39
N ASP A 128 3.13 14.50 -7.48
CA ASP A 128 2.59 14.32 -8.83
C ASP A 128 2.84 12.89 -9.35
N ASP A 129 4.00 12.31 -9.04
CA ASP A 129 4.36 10.95 -9.49
C ASP A 129 3.72 9.85 -8.64
N LEU A 130 3.56 10.10 -7.34
CA LEU A 130 3.16 9.10 -6.34
C LEU A 130 1.89 8.32 -6.73
N PRO A 131 0.76 8.94 -7.14
CA PRO A 131 -0.47 8.21 -7.49
C PRO A 131 -0.37 7.31 -8.72
N TYR A 132 0.74 7.37 -9.45
CA TYR A 132 0.98 6.66 -10.71
C TYR A 132 2.13 5.65 -10.63
N LEU A 133 2.79 5.53 -9.49
CA LEU A 133 3.82 4.50 -9.28
C LEU A 133 3.27 3.09 -9.57
N LYS A 134 4.07 2.29 -10.25
CA LYS A 134 3.70 0.93 -10.68
C LYS A 134 3.96 -0.07 -9.54
N CYS A 135 2.88 -0.57 -8.98
CA CYS A 135 2.89 -1.60 -7.93
C CYS A 135 2.11 -2.83 -8.44
N PRO A 136 2.70 -3.66 -9.32
CA PRO A 136 1.99 -4.80 -9.89
C PRO A 136 1.66 -5.84 -8.82
N LEU A 137 0.50 -6.49 -8.97
CA LEU A 137 0.15 -7.66 -8.16
C LEU A 137 1.19 -8.77 -8.37
N HIS A 138 1.39 -9.55 -7.32
CA HIS A 138 2.28 -10.72 -7.34
C HIS A 138 3.77 -10.39 -7.59
N ALA A 139 4.20 -9.18 -7.26
CA ALA A 139 5.60 -8.78 -7.27
C ALA A 139 6.06 -8.39 -5.86
N VAL A 140 7.32 -8.70 -5.53
CA VAL A 140 7.98 -8.23 -4.31
C VAL A 140 8.94 -7.11 -4.71
N LEU A 141 8.74 -5.92 -4.14
CA LEU A 141 9.66 -4.80 -4.31
C LEU A 141 10.62 -4.77 -3.12
N LYS A 142 11.87 -5.18 -3.36
CA LYS A 142 12.92 -5.20 -2.34
C LYS A 142 13.67 -3.87 -2.34
N LEU A 143 13.60 -3.16 -1.22
CA LEU A 143 14.34 -1.93 -0.98
C LEU A 143 15.53 -2.25 -0.07
N THR A 144 16.72 -1.81 -0.47
CA THR A 144 17.94 -1.93 0.34
C THR A 144 18.47 -0.52 0.54
N PRO A 145 18.53 0.00 1.78
CA PRO A 145 19.15 1.28 2.05
C PRO A 145 20.60 1.27 1.58
N VAL A 146 20.98 2.25 0.77
CA VAL A 146 22.37 2.49 0.38
C VAL A 146 22.70 3.88 0.90
N ALA A 147 23.79 4.00 1.66
CA ALA A 147 24.24 5.31 2.09
C ALA A 147 24.54 6.16 0.84
N TYR A 148 24.01 7.39 0.81
CA TYR A 148 24.38 8.42 -0.17
C TYR A 148 25.74 9.03 0.19
#